data_AF-A0A0R2V504-F1
#
_entry.id   AF-A0A0R2V504-F1
#
_cell.length_a   1.000
_cell.length_b   1.000
_cell.length_c   1.000
_cell.angle_alpha   90.00
_cell.angle_beta   90.00
_cell.angle_gamma   90.00
#
_symmetry.space_group_name_H-M   'P 1'
#
loop_
_entity.id
_entity.type
_entity.pdbx_description
1 polymer ?
#
loop_
_entity_poly.entity_id
_entity_poly.type
_entity_poly.pdbx_seq_one_letter_code
_entity_poly.pdbx_strand_id
1 'polypeptide(L)' 'MLGEPDPKSLLNKAHPFYREHLKGRDFNREDILNIIIRNPDIIRAPIAIRGKRAVFCENPTDILRLGAVAA' A
#
# COMPACT_ATOMS: atom_id res chain seq x y z
N MET A 1 0.04 3.92 20.47
CA MET A 1 -0.80 3.05 19.62
C MET A 1 -0.27 3.17 18.20
N LEU A 2 0.27 2.09 17.62
CA LEU A 2 0.64 2.09 16.20
C LEU A 2 -0.68 2.19 15.43
N GLY A 3 -1.03 3.41 15.00
CA GLY A 3 -2.28 3.68 14.29
C GLY A 3 -2.37 2.83 13.02
N GLU A 4 -3.60 2.47 12.64
CA GLU A 4 -3.85 1.75 11.39
C GLU A 4 -3.29 2.56 10.20
N PRO A 5 -2.59 1.92 9.26
CA PRO A 5 -2.03 2.63 8.12
C PRO A 5 -3.16 3.22 7.28
N ASP A 6 -3.06 4.51 6.95
CA ASP A 6 -3.97 5.19 6.03
C ASP A 6 -3.95 4.46 4.67
N PRO A 7 -5.08 3.93 4.17
CA PRO A 7 -5.15 3.25 2.88
C PRO A 7 -4.64 4.11 1.71
N LYS A 8 -4.76 5.45 1.79
CA LYS A 8 -4.26 6.35 0.76
C LYS A 8 -2.73 6.29 0.64
N SER A 9 -2.02 5.93 1.71
CA SER A 9 -0.57 5.73 1.71
C SER A 9 -0.13 4.48 0.95
N LEU A 10 -1.05 3.55 0.66
CA LEU A 10 -0.75 2.32 -0.08
C LEU A 10 -0.74 2.54 -1.61
N LEU A 11 -1.30 3.66 -2.08
CA LEU A 11 -1.50 3.94 -3.51
C LEU A 11 -0.20 4.39 -4.20
N ASN A 12 0.00 3.92 -5.42
CA ASN A 12 1.04 4.39 -6.33
C ASN A 12 0.63 5.72 -6.96
N LYS A 13 1.16 6.83 -6.41
CA LYS A 13 0.87 8.20 -6.89
C LYS A 13 1.35 8.48 -8.32
N ALA A 14 2.28 7.67 -8.85
CA ALA A 14 2.78 7.79 -10.22
C ALA A 14 1.87 7.09 -11.24
N HIS A 15 0.97 6.21 -10.79
CA HIS A 15 0.07 5.47 -11.68
C HIS A 15 -0.87 6.41 -12.46
N PRO A 16 -1.11 6.20 -13.77
CA PRO A 16 -2.00 7.05 -14.57
C PRO A 16 -3.39 7.20 -13.95
N PHE A 17 -4.00 6.09 -13.49
CA PHE A 17 -5.31 6.12 -12.84
C PHE A 17 -5.34 7.05 -11.61
N TYR A 18 -4.28 7.04 -10.79
CA TYR A 18 -4.21 7.92 -9.63
C TYR A 18 -4.19 9.38 -10.07
N ARG A 19 -3.41 9.71 -11.09
CA ARG A 19 -3.25 11.08 -11.58
C ARG A 19 -4.54 11.62 -12.21
N GLU A 20 -5.26 10.78 -12.94
CA GLU A 20 -6.47 11.15 -13.68
C GLU A 20 -7.72 11.18 -12.80
N HIS A 21 -7.84 10.25 -11.84
CA HIS A 21 -9.07 10.06 -11.08
C HIS A 21 -8.98 10.43 -9.60
N LEU A 22 -7.78 10.45 -9.00
CA LEU A 22 -7.60 10.62 -7.55
C LEU A 22 -6.89 11.91 -7.14
N LYS A 23 -5.97 12.41 -7.97
CA LYS A 23 -5.17 13.60 -7.65
C LYS A 23 -6.07 14.84 -7.48
N GLY A 24 -5.89 15.55 -6.36
CA GLY A 24 -6.63 16.78 -6.06
C GLY A 24 -8.08 16.57 -5.63
N ARG A 25 -8.50 15.31 -5.42
CA ARG A 25 -9.83 14.97 -4.90
C ARG A 25 -9.70 14.40 -3.49
N ASP A 26 -10.72 14.65 -2.69
CA ASP A 26 -10.84 14.08 -1.35
C ASP A 26 -11.73 12.85 -1.39
N PHE A 27 -11.18 11.76 -0.88
CA PHE A 27 -11.83 10.47 -0.75
C PHE A 27 -11.64 10.04 0.70
N ASN A 28 -12.72 9.53 1.31
CA ASN A 28 -12.63 9.00 2.65
C ASN A 28 -11.96 7.60 2.62
N ARG A 29 -11.74 7.03 3.80
CA ARG A 29 -11.11 5.71 3.93
C ARG A 29 -11.84 4.60 3.16
N GLU A 30 -13.16 4.57 3.26
CA GLU A 30 -14.02 3.57 2.63
C GLU A 30 -14.02 3.72 1.10
N ASP A 31 -14.01 4.96 0.61
CA ASP A 31 -13.90 5.23 -0.83
C ASP A 31 -12.57 4.69 -1.38
N ILE A 32 -11.45 4.97 -0.69
CA ILE A 32 -10.13 4.47 -1.09
C ILE A 32 -10.09 2.94 -1.08
N LEU A 33 -10.66 2.29 -0.07
CA LEU A 33 -10.77 0.83 -0.03
C LEU A 33 -11.56 0.28 -1.22
N ASN A 34 -12.71 0.88 -1.54
CA ASN A 34 -13.52 0.49 -2.69
C ASN A 34 -12.78 0.72 -4.02
N ILE A 35 -12.00 1.80 -4.14
CA ILE A 35 -11.16 2.07 -5.31
C ILE A 35 -10.09 0.98 -5.46
N ILE A 36 -9.41 0.60 -4.37
CA ILE A 36 -8.38 -0.45 -4.35
C ILE A 36 -8.98 -1.81 -4.74
N ILE A 37 -10.13 -2.18 -4.17
CA ILE A 37 -10.81 -3.46 -4.47
C ILE A 37 -11.15 -3.55 -5.97
N ARG A 38 -11.54 -2.43 -6.60
CA ARG A 38 -11.92 -2.38 -8.01
C ARG A 38 -10.75 -2.21 -8.97
N ASN A 39 -9.64 -1.62 -8.52
CA ASN A 39 -8.44 -1.34 -9.32
C ASN A 39 -7.17 -1.71 -8.53
N PRO A 40 -6.89 -3.01 -8.31
CA PRO A 40 -5.82 -3.45 -7.41
C PRO A 40 -4.41 -3.09 -7.89
N ASP A 41 -4.24 -2.85 -9.19
CA ASP A 41 -3.02 -2.39 -9.86
C ASP A 41 -2.55 -1.00 -9.39
N ILE A 42 -3.43 -0.22 -8.78
CA ILE A 42 -3.09 1.10 -8.25
C ILE A 42 -2.26 1.03 -6.96
N ILE A 43 -2.21 -0.12 -6.28
CA ILE A 43 -1.41 -0.25 -5.05
C ILE A 43 0.07 -0.25 -5.41
N ARG A 44 0.92 0.32 -4.56
CA ARG A 44 2.37 0.18 -4.68
C ARG A 44 2.75 -1.30 -4.66
N ALA A 45 3.69 -1.68 -5.51
CA ALA A 45 4.19 -3.05 -5.63
C ALA A 45 5.71 -3.02 -5.86
N PRO A 46 6.43 -4.10 -5.54
CA PRO A 46 5.97 -5.38 -4.97
C PRO A 46 5.64 -5.31 -3.47
N ILE A 47 4.77 -6.20 -2.99
CA ILE A 47 4.44 -6.39 -1.57
C ILE A 47 4.83 -7.81 -1.17
N ALA A 48 5.65 -7.95 -0.13
CA ALA A 48 5.91 -9.23 0.50
C ALA A 48 5.16 -9.35 1.82
N ILE A 49 4.62 -10.53 2.11
CA ILE A 49 3.79 -10.81 3.29
C ILE A 49 4.31 -12.05 4.01
N ARG A 50 4.48 -11.98 5.34
CA ARG A 50 4.78 -13.10 6.23
C ARG A 50 3.92 -13.02 7.48
N GLY A 51 2.93 -13.90 7.59
CA GLY A 51 1.98 -13.88 8.70
C GLY A 51 1.26 -12.53 8.81
N LYS A 52 1.37 -11.86 9.95
CA LYS A 52 0.76 -10.54 10.19
C LYS A 52 1.63 -9.34 9.78
N ARG A 53 2.74 -9.58 9.07
CA ARG A 53 3.68 -8.54 8.64
C ARG A 53 3.67 -8.43 7.12
N ALA A 54 3.72 -7.20 6.62
CA ALA A 54 3.85 -6.90 5.20
C ALA A 54 4.88 -5.78 5.00
N VAL A 55 5.55 -5.77 3.86
CA VAL A 55 6.54 -4.75 3.48
C VAL A 55 6.45 -4.47 1.98
N PHE A 56 6.57 -3.20 1.59
CA PHE A 56 6.84 -2.85 0.20
C PHE A 56 8.31 -3.12 -0.10
N CYS A 57 8.59 -3.83 -1.18
CA CYS A 57 9.94 -4.15 -1.60
C CYS A 57 10.45 -3.12 -2.60
N GLU A 58 10.92 -1.97 -2.11
CA GLU A 58 11.54 -0.95 -2.96
C GLU A 58 12.94 -1.41 -3.41
N ASN A 59 13.62 -2.19 -2.55
CA ASN A 59 14.89 -2.85 -2.84
C ASN A 59 14.79 -4.35 -2.54
N PRO A 60 15.62 -5.21 -3.18
CA PRO A 60 15.63 -6.65 -2.91
C PRO A 60 15.84 -7.01 -1.43
N THR A 61 16.60 -6.21 -0.69
CA THR A 61 16.90 -6.44 0.74
C THR A 61 15.73 -6.13 1.67
N ASP A 62 14.68 -5.44 1.21
CA ASP A 62 13.52 -5.10 2.06
C ASP A 62 12.77 -6.35 2.53
N ILE A 63 12.87 -7.46 1.79
CA ILE A 63 12.30 -8.76 2.20
C ILE A 63 12.83 -9.22 3.57
N LEU A 64 14.06 -8.84 3.91
CA LEU A 64 14.71 -9.23 5.18
C LEU A 64 14.01 -8.60 6.39
N ARG A 65 13.24 -7.51 6.21
CA ARG A 65 12.40 -6.90 7.27
C ARG A 65 11.28 -7.83 7.76
N LEU A 66 10.94 -8.86 6.98
CA LEU A 66 10.03 -9.94 7.39
C LEU A 66 10.76 -11.08 8.13
N GLY A 67 12.09 -11.16 8.03
CA GLY A 67 12.93 -12.24 8.52
C GLY A 67 13.23 -12.20 10.02
N ALA A 68 13.21 -11.01 10.63
CA ALA A 68 13.50 -10.83 12.05
C ALA A 68 12.44 -11.53 12.93
N VAL A 69 12.76 -12.76 13.34
CA VAL A 69 12.13 -13.42 14.48
C VAL A 69 12.62 -12.67 15.70
N ALA A 70 11.71 -12.14 16.51
CA ALA A 70 12.06 -11.74 17.87
C ALA A 70 12.57 -13.00 18.57
N ALA A 71 13.87 -13.03 18.88
CA ALA A 71 14.44 -14.01 19.79
C ALA A 71 13.86 -13.81 21.19
#